data_AF-A0A3D4BAU1-F1
#
_entry.id   AF-A0A3D4BAU1-F1
#
_cell.length_a   1.000
_cell.length_b   1.000
_cell.length_c   1.000
_cell.angle_alpha   90.00
_cell.angle_beta   90.00
_cell.angle_gamma   90.00
#
_symmetry.space_group_name_H-M   'P 1'
#
loop_
_entity.id
_entity.type
_entity.pdbx_description
1 polymer ?
#
loop_
_entity_poly.entity_id
_entity_poly.type
_entity_poly.pdbx_seq_one_letter_code
_entity_poly.pdbx_strand_id
1 'polypeptide(L)' 'VAGMEGALASVVGGLVSRPVIAVPTSIGYGASFDGLAALLGMLTSCASGVTVVNIDNG' A
#
# COMPACT_ATOMS: atom_id res chain seq x y z
N VAL A 1 -1.45 -5.19 4.41
CA VAL A 1 -2.33 -5.66 3.32
C VAL A 1 -3.45 -4.66 3.17
N ALA A 2 -3.53 -3.93 2.05
CA ALA A 2 -4.64 -2.99 1.80
C ALA A 2 -4.94 -2.88 0.29
N GLY A 3 -6.22 -2.94 -0.06
CA GLY A 3 -6.70 -2.88 -1.45
C GLY A 3 -7.44 -1.60 -1.85
N MET A 4 -7.84 -0.79 -0.87
CA MET A 4 -8.58 0.46 -1.07
C MET A 4 -7.59 1.65 -0.94
N GLU A 5 -7.33 2.34 -2.05
CA GLU A 5 -6.40 3.49 -2.27
C GLU A 5 -4.97 3.42 -1.70
N GLY A 6 -4.58 2.34 -1.01
CA GLY A 6 -3.24 2.20 -0.41
C GLY A 6 -2.95 3.16 0.76
N ALA A 7 -3.92 3.98 1.18
CA ALA A 7 -3.73 5.04 2.19
C ALA A 7 -3.27 4.52 3.56
N LEU A 8 -3.68 3.29 3.92
CA LEU A 8 -3.34 2.66 5.19
C LEU A 8 -1.82 2.57 5.41
N ALA A 9 -1.04 2.28 4.36
CA ALA A 9 0.42 2.17 4.47
C ALA A 9 1.05 3.50 4.89
N SER A 10 0.54 4.60 4.34
CA SER A 10 0.98 5.97 4.65
C SER A 10 0.67 6.36 6.10
N VAL A 11 -0.55 6.05 6.57
CA VAL A 11 -0.96 6.34 7.95
C VAL A 11 -0.14 5.54 8.95
N VAL A 12 0.00 4.23 8.72
CA VAL A 12 0.75 3.37 9.63
C VAL A 12 2.23 3.78 9.66
N GLY A 13 2.84 4.07 8.51
CA GLY A 13 4.23 4.53 8.44
C GLY A 13 4.49 5.85 9.19
N GLY A 14 3.48 6.71 9.35
CA GLY A 14 3.58 7.92 10.18
C GLY A 14 3.38 7.69 11.68
N LEU A 15 2.79 6.56 12.08
CA LEU A 15 2.44 6.26 13.48
C LEU A 15 3.41 5.31 14.17
N VAL A 16 4.13 4.47 13.41
CA VAL A 16 5.08 3.51 13.97
C VAL A 16 6.52 3.91 13.68
N SER A 17 7.39 3.77 14.68
CA SER A 17 8.84 3.96 14.51
C SER A 17 9.54 2.75 13.87
N ARG A 18 8.78 1.72 13.51
CA ARG A 18 9.29 0.45 12.95
C ARG A 18 9.06 0.43 11.43
N PRO A 19 9.91 -0.27 10.65
CA PRO A 19 9.68 -0.46 9.22
C PRO A 19 8.30 -1.11 8.95
N VAL A 20 7.59 -0.60 7.95
CA VAL A 20 6.27 -1.08 7.52
C VAL A 20 6.41 -1.76 6.17
N ILE A 21 5.97 -3.01 6.08
CA ILE A 21 5.90 -3.74 4.82
C ILE A 21 4.48 -3.62 4.27
N ALA A 22 4.34 -2.89 3.17
CA ALA A 22 3.08 -2.61 2.50
C ALA A 22 2.87 -3.60 1.35
N VAL A 23 1.86 -4.46 1.50
CA VAL A 23 1.41 -5.40 0.48
C VAL A 23 0.15 -4.82 -0.18
N PRO A 24 0.23 -4.34 -1.44
CA PRO A 24 -0.94 -3.96 -2.22
C PRO A 24 -1.70 -5.23 -2.62
N THR A 25 -3.04 -5.18 -2.59
CA THR A 25 -3.87 -6.33 -2.99
C THR A 25 -4.57 -6.09 -4.32
N SER A 26 -4.71 -7.13 -5.14
CA SER A 26 -5.54 -7.09 -6.36
C SER A 26 -7.03 -6.86 -6.07
N ILE A 27 -7.46 -7.25 -4.87
CA ILE A 27 -8.84 -7.20 -4.43
C ILE A 27 -9.26 -5.76 -4.10
N GLY A 28 -10.33 -5.31 -4.77
CA GLY A 28 -10.95 -4.01 -4.58
C GLY A 28 -12.11 -3.81 -5.56
N TYR A 29 -12.88 -2.74 -5.39
CA TYR A 29 -14.04 -2.44 -6.24
C TYR A 29 -13.75 -1.34 -7.26
N GLY A 30 -14.23 -1.55 -8.50
CA GLY A 30 -14.33 -0.52 -9.55
C GLY A 30 -12.98 -0.05 -10.10
N ALA A 31 -12.27 0.79 -9.34
CA ALA A 31 -11.05 1.48 -9.75
C ALA A 31 -9.77 0.88 -9.15
N SER A 32 -9.81 -0.35 -8.61
CA SER A 32 -8.61 -1.00 -8.08
C SER A 32 -7.61 -1.36 -9.18
N PHE A 33 -8.09 -1.58 -10.41
CA PHE A 33 -7.31 -2.02 -11.57
C PHE A 33 -6.35 -3.17 -11.23
N ASP A 34 -6.90 -4.26 -10.68
CA ASP A 34 -6.14 -5.44 -10.25
C ASP A 34 -5.01 -5.11 -9.25
N GLY A 35 -5.26 -4.11 -8.39
CA GLY A 35 -4.33 -3.67 -7.35
C GLY A 35 -3.35 -2.58 -7.80
N LEU A 36 -3.36 -2.15 -9.06
CA LEU A 36 -2.52 -1.04 -9.54
C LEU A 36 -2.81 0.26 -8.79
N ALA A 37 -4.07 0.54 -8.45
CA ALA A 37 -4.42 1.72 -7.67
C ALA A 37 -3.81 1.68 -6.26
N ALA A 38 -3.85 0.51 -5.61
CA ALA A 38 -3.23 0.30 -4.31
C ALA A 38 -1.70 0.39 -4.38
N LEU A 39 -1.08 -0.24 -5.40
CA LEU A 39 0.37 -0.19 -5.64
C LEU A 39 0.86 1.24 -5.81
N LEU A 40 0.26 2.01 -6.74
CA LEU A 40 0.63 3.39 -7.00
C LEU A 40 0.38 4.28 -5.77
N GLY A 41 -0.74 4.09 -5.07
CA GLY A 41 -1.06 4.81 -3.84
C GLY A 41 -0.06 4.56 -2.71
N MET A 42 0.44 3.33 -2.58
CA MET A 42 1.47 3.00 -1.58
C MET A 42 2.85 3.51 -1.99
N LEU A 43 3.23 3.42 -3.28
CA LEU A 43 4.52 3.91 -3.79
C LEU A 43 4.66 5.43 -3.72
N THR A 44 3.56 6.16 -3.86
CA THR A 44 3.55 7.63 -3.73
C THR A 44 3.47 8.11 -2.27
N SER A 45 3.55 7.20 -1.29
CA SER A 45 3.54 7.57 0.12
C SER A 45 4.77 8.39 0.51
N CYS A 46 4.56 9.48 1.25
CA CYS A 46 5.63 10.25 1.89
C CYS A 46 6.06 9.68 3.25
N ALA A 47 5.44 8.60 3.72
CA ALA A 47 5.74 8.03 5.02
C ALA A 47 7.10 7.31 4.99
N SER A 48 8.03 7.79 5.81
CA SER A 48 9.35 7.19 5.94
C SER A 48 9.25 5.77 6.52
N GLY A 49 10.10 4.86 6.03
CA GLY A 49 10.15 3.49 6.53
C GLY A 49 9.05 2.56 5.99
N VAL A 50 8.28 2.99 4.99
CA VAL A 50 7.37 2.11 4.24
C VAL A 50 8.12 1.47 3.07
N THR A 51 8.07 0.14 2.97
CA THR A 51 8.53 -0.60 1.79
C THR A 51 7.34 -1.28 1.14
N VAL A 52 7.14 -1.02 -0.15
CA VAL A 52 6.05 -1.61 -0.93
C VAL A 52 6.56 -2.85 -1.66
N VAL A 53 5.81 -3.95 -1.56
CA VAL A 53 6.10 -5.19 -2.29
C VAL A 53 5.15 -5.35 -3.49
N ASN A 54 5.32 -6.43 -4.24
CA ASN A 54 4.46 -6.74 -5.38
C ASN A 54 2.97 -6.82 -4.97
N ILE A 55 2.10 -6.52 -5.94
CA ILE A 55 0.95 -7.34 -6.34
C ILE A 55 0.64 -8.57 -5.47
N ASP A 56 -0.12 -8.51 -4.37
CA ASP A 56 -0.43 -9.69 -3.53
C ASP A 56 0.83 -10.43 -2.98
N ASN A 57 1.97 -9.74 -2.94
CA ASN A 57 3.31 -10.27 -2.62
C ASN A 57 3.92 -11.21 -3.69
N GLY A 58 3.42 -11.18 -4.93
CA GLY A 58 3.83 -12.03 -6.04
C GLY A 58 2.77 -13.05 -6.39
#